data_AF-A0A8T5H245-F1
#
_entry.id   AF-A0A8T5H245-F1
#
_cell.length_a   1.000
_cell.length_b   1.000
_cell.length_c   1.000
_cell.angle_alpha   90.00
_cell.angle_beta   90.00
_cell.angle_gamma   90.00
#
_symmetry.space_group_name_H-M   'P 1'
#
loop_
_entity.id
_entity.type
_entity.pdbx_description
1 polymer ?
#
loop_
_entity_poly.entity_id
_entity_poly.type
_entity_poly.pdbx_seq_one_letter_code
_entity_poly.pdbx_strand_id
1 'polypeptide(L)'
;MNVIEKQIFDVFFREKPAMMLVELKNASSQVYASVLAKQIDCTYSHVVKILQEMQKAELINFKKEGRLKLLELIKKGRDVAGHIERIKTML
;
A
#
# COMPACT_ATOMS: atom_id res chain seq x y z
N MET A 1 -16.73 2.03 6.52
CA MET A 1 -16.59 3.36 7.11
C MET A 1 -17.77 4.20 6.70
N ASN A 2 -18.40 4.85 7.66
CA ASN A 2 -19.37 5.91 7.40
C ASN A 2 -18.66 7.18 6.90
N VAL A 3 -19.44 8.21 6.52
CA VAL A 3 -18.91 9.43 5.90
C VAL A 3 -17.94 10.18 6.82
N ILE A 4 -18.23 10.26 8.12
CA ILE A 4 -17.41 10.99 9.10
C ILE A 4 -16.08 10.25 9.33
N GLU A 5 -16.14 8.92 9.49
CA GLU A 5 -14.96 8.05 9.64
C GLU A 5 -14.03 8.16 8.43
N LYS A 6 -14.60 8.21 7.22
CA LYS A 6 -13.83 8.44 5.99
C LYS A 6 -13.16 9.81 5.97
N GLN A 7 -13.91 10.86 6.31
CA GLN A 7 -13.36 12.22 6.33
C GLN A 7 -12.19 12.36 7.30
N ILE A 8 -12.30 11.82 8.51
CA ILE A 8 -11.20 11.92 9.49
C ILE A 8 -10.01 11.04 9.10
N PHE A 9 -10.25 9.86 8.49
CA PHE A 9 -9.18 9.04 7.93
C PHE A 9 -8.41 9.79 6.84
N ASP A 10 -9.11 10.49 5.94
CA ASP A 10 -8.51 11.27 4.85
C ASP A 10 -7.71 12.49 5.35
N VAL A 11 -8.04 13.02 6.55
CA VAL A 11 -7.25 14.07 7.22
C VAL A 11 -5.93 13.52 7.76
N PHE A 12 -5.94 12.32 8.33
CA PHE A 12 -4.72 11.70 8.88
C PHE A 12 -3.85 11.04 7.80
N PHE A 13 -4.48 10.45 6.79
CA PHE A 13 -3.84 9.62 5.78
C PHE A 13 -4.30 10.00 4.38
N ARG A 14 -3.37 9.93 3.42
CA ARG A 14 -3.77 9.83 2.01
C ARG A 14 -4.30 8.41 1.78
N GLU A 15 -5.61 8.27 1.60
CA GLU A 15 -6.31 6.98 1.56
C GLU A 15 -5.65 5.98 0.61
N LYS A 16 -5.44 6.37 -0.65
CA LYS A 16 -4.86 5.48 -1.68
C LYS A 16 -3.49 4.91 -1.26
N PRO A 17 -2.46 5.72 -0.91
CA PRO A 17 -1.19 5.20 -0.38
C PRO A 17 -1.30 4.36 0.90
N ALA A 18 -2.18 4.72 1.82
CA ALA A 18 -2.35 3.96 3.06
C ALA A 18 -2.95 2.57 2.77
N MET A 19 -3.99 2.53 1.96
CA MET A 19 -4.67 1.30 1.57
C MET A 19 -3.80 0.42 0.68
N MET A 20 -2.93 0.99 -0.17
CA MET A 20 -1.91 0.23 -0.91
C MET A 20 -1.09 -0.70 0.00
N LEU A 21 -0.62 -0.18 1.13
CA LEU A 21 0.22 -0.97 2.03
C LEU A 21 -0.59 -2.07 2.75
N VAL A 22 -1.85 -1.77 3.08
CA VAL A 22 -2.80 -2.73 3.68
C VAL A 22 -3.17 -3.84 2.70
N GLU A 23 -3.42 -3.51 1.44
CA GLU A 23 -3.70 -4.48 0.37
C GLU A 23 -2.52 -5.42 0.15
N LEU A 24 -1.29 -4.89 0.14
CA LEU A 24 -0.07 -5.71 0.07
C LEU A 24 0.05 -6.67 1.26
N LYS A 25 -0.42 -6.28 2.46
CA LYS A 25 -0.41 -7.14 3.66
C LYS A 25 -1.40 -8.28 3.54
N ASN A 26 -2.58 -7.99 2.97
CA ASN A 26 -3.68 -8.94 2.90
C ASN A 26 -3.63 -9.80 1.62
N ALA A 27 -2.70 -9.53 0.70
CA ALA A 27 -2.48 -10.35 -0.48
C ALA A 27 -1.99 -11.76 -0.10
N SER A 28 -2.65 -12.79 -0.66
CA SER A 28 -2.28 -14.20 -0.47
C SER A 28 -1.03 -14.63 -1.21
N SER A 29 -0.52 -13.78 -2.11
CA SER A 29 0.66 -14.02 -2.93
C SER A 29 1.39 -12.70 -3.24
N GLN A 30 2.59 -12.80 -3.82
CA GLN A 30 3.36 -11.63 -4.23
C GLN A 30 2.58 -10.82 -5.27
N VAL A 31 2.53 -9.50 -5.09
CA VAL A 31 1.71 -8.61 -5.93
C VAL A 31 2.58 -7.94 -6.97
N TYR A 32 2.17 -7.98 -8.24
CA TYR A 32 2.81 -7.19 -9.28
C TYR A 32 2.42 -5.72 -9.16
N ALA A 33 3.38 -4.81 -9.27
CA ALA A 33 3.12 -3.36 -9.25
C ALA A 33 2.10 -2.92 -10.32
N SER A 34 2.04 -3.60 -11.47
CA SER A 34 1.07 -3.35 -12.53
C SER A 34 -0.36 -3.74 -12.15
N VAL A 35 -0.53 -4.80 -11.36
CA VAL A 35 -1.84 -5.24 -10.85
C VAL A 35 -2.32 -4.23 -9.81
N LEU A 36 -1.45 -3.88 -8.87
CA LEU A 36 -1.74 -2.88 -7.84
C LEU A 36 -2.15 -1.54 -8.48
N ALA A 37 -1.42 -1.07 -9.50
CA ALA A 37 -1.74 0.18 -10.18
C ALA A 37 -3.12 0.19 -10.85
N LYS A 38 -3.60 -0.95 -11.36
CA LYS A 38 -4.96 -1.06 -11.93
C LYS A 38 -6.04 -0.96 -10.86
N GLN A 39 -5.77 -1.40 -9.63
CA GLN A 39 -6.74 -1.41 -8.54
C GLN A 39 -6.97 -0.01 -7.94
N ILE A 40 -5.94 0.83 -7.93
CA ILE A 40 -5.94 2.11 -7.19
C ILE A 40 -6.50 3.28 -8.01
N ASP A 41 -6.97 3.03 -9.23
CA ASP A 41 -7.47 4.07 -10.15
C ASP A 41 -6.50 5.27 -10.22
N CYS A 42 -5.25 4.97 -10.56
CA CYS A 42 -4.17 5.95 -10.65
C CYS A 42 -3.23 5.59 -11.79
N THR A 43 -2.49 6.57 -12.31
CA THR A 43 -1.53 6.28 -13.37
C THR A 43 -0.40 5.41 -12.84
N TYR A 44 0.09 4.50 -13.69
CA TYR A 44 1.19 3.60 -13.33
C TYR A 44 2.42 4.36 -12.81
N SER A 45 2.77 5.49 -13.45
CA SER A 45 3.92 6.30 -13.04
C SER A 45 3.76 6.90 -11.65
N HIS A 46 2.54 7.30 -11.26
CA HIS A 46 2.27 7.81 -9.92
C HIS A 46 2.38 6.70 -8.88
N VAL A 47 1.81 5.52 -9.16
CA VAL A 47 1.89 4.35 -8.26
C VAL A 47 3.34 3.91 -8.06
N VAL A 48 4.15 3.86 -9.13
CA VAL A 48 5.57 3.53 -9.02
C VAL A 48 6.33 4.53 -8.15
N LYS A 49 6.04 5.83 -8.24
CA LYS A 49 6.66 6.83 -7.35
C LYS A 49 6.33 6.55 -5.88
N ILE A 50 5.06 6.26 -5.56
CA ILE A 50 4.66 5.91 -4.19
C ILE A 50 5.42 4.66 -3.70
N LEU A 51 5.47 3.61 -4.53
CA LEU A 51 6.16 2.37 -4.18
C LEU A 51 7.68 2.60 -3.99
N GLN A 52 8.29 3.50 -4.74
CA GLN A 52 9.69 3.88 -4.54
C GLN A 52 9.90 4.58 -3.20
N GLU A 53 9.00 5.47 -2.79
CA GLU A 53 9.07 6.11 -1.46
C GLU A 53 8.85 5.08 -0.33
N MET A 54 7.91 4.15 -0.49
CA MET A 54 7.73 3.04 0.46
C MET A 54 8.97 2.15 0.56
N GLN A 55 9.67 1.90 -0.56
CA GLN A 55 10.92 1.15 -0.54
C GLN A 55 12.03 1.92 0.19
N LYS A 56 12.19 3.22 -0.09
CA LYS A 56 13.18 4.08 0.60
C LYS A 56 12.93 4.13 2.12
N ALA A 57 11.67 4.09 2.52
CA ALA A 57 11.26 4.04 3.93
C ALA A 57 11.37 2.64 4.55
N GLU A 58 11.85 1.64 3.80
CA GLU A 58 11.97 0.24 4.22
C GLU A 58 10.61 -0.34 4.65
N LEU A 59 9.57 -0.14 3.85
CA LEU A 59 8.27 -0.78 4.05
C LEU A 59 8.07 -1.96 3.11
N ILE A 60 8.64 -1.88 1.91
CA ILE A 60 8.53 -2.90 0.87
C ILE A 60 9.89 -3.14 0.21
N ASN A 61 10.02 -4.27 -0.46
CA ASN A 61 11.07 -4.56 -1.42
C ASN A 61 10.47 -4.82 -2.80
N PHE A 62 11.21 -4.42 -3.84
CA PHE A 62 10.98 -4.94 -5.18
C PHE A 62 11.84 -6.18 -5.40
N LYS A 63 11.20 -7.34 -5.54
CA LYS A 63 11.87 -8.54 -6.04
C LYS A 63 11.93 -8.43 -7.57
N LYS A 64 13.14 -8.46 -8.13
CA LYS A 64 13.32 -8.53 -9.59
C LYS A 64 13.06 -9.95 -10.05
N GLU A 65 12.06 -10.11 -10.90
CA GLU A 65 11.81 -11.35 -11.63
C GLU A 65 11.71 -10.99 -13.12
N GLY A 66 12.86 -11.02 -13.81
CA GLY A 66 13.00 -10.50 -15.17
C GLY A 66 12.70 -8.99 -15.27
N ARG A 67 11.81 -8.61 -16.18
CA ARG A 67 11.34 -7.21 -16.36
C ARG A 67 10.24 -6.82 -15.35
N LEU A 68 9.67 -7.79 -14.65
CA LEU A 68 8.58 -7.57 -13.71
C LEU A 68 9.13 -7.29 -12.31
N LYS A 69 8.49 -6.34 -11.63
CA LYS A 69 8.77 -6.00 -10.23
C LYS A 69 7.65 -6.56 -9.37
N LEU A 70 7.96 -7.63 -8.63
CA LEU A 70 7.09 -8.17 -7.60
C LEU A 70 7.30 -7.37 -6.31
N LEU A 71 6.19 -7.06 -5.63
CA LEU A 71 6.19 -6.35 -4.37
C LEU A 71 6.16 -7.35 -3.22
N GLU A 72 7.05 -7.14 -2.26
CA GLU A 72 7.11 -7.91 -1.03
C GLU A 72 7.15 -6.96 0.15
N LEU A 73 6.26 -7.15 1.13
CA LEU A 73 6.36 -6.43 2.39
C LEU A 73 7.53 -6.96 3.22
N ILE A 74 8.27 -6.04 3.82
CA ILE A 74 9.20 -6.40 4.89
C ILE A 74 8.48 -6.39 6.24
N LYS A 75 9.13 -6.88 7.30
CA LYS A 75 8.52 -6.94 8.65
C LYS A 75 7.96 -5.59 9.10
N LYS A 76 8.77 -4.52 9.00
CA LYS A 76 8.36 -3.15 9.30
C LYS A 76 7.13 -2.71 8.51
N GLY A 77 7.08 -3.02 7.21
CA GLY A 77 5.91 -2.72 6.37
C GLY A 77 4.65 -3.48 6.79
N ARG A 78 4.77 -4.76 7.15
CA ARG A 78 3.65 -5.56 7.69
C ARG A 78 3.10 -4.96 8.98
N ASP A 79 3.99 -4.57 9.89
CA ASP A 79 3.61 -3.98 11.18
C ASP A 79 2.89 -2.64 10.98
N VAL A 80 3.46 -1.74 10.16
CA VAL A 80 2.85 -0.46 9.81
C VAL A 80 1.49 -0.65 9.13
N ALA A 81 1.38 -1.56 8.17
CA ALA A 81 0.11 -1.88 7.51
C ALA A 81 -0.94 -2.39 8.52
N GLY A 82 -0.53 -3.23 9.47
CA GLY A 82 -1.40 -3.72 10.53
C GLY A 82 -1.92 -2.60 11.45
N HIS A 83 -1.07 -1.62 11.78
CA HIS A 83 -1.51 -0.46 12.56
C HIS A 83 -2.49 0.43 11.78
N ILE A 84 -2.23 0.68 10.50
CA ILE A 84 -3.15 1.45 9.63
C ILE A 84 -4.51 0.75 9.55
N GLU A 85 -4.51 -0.57 9.32
CA GLU A 85 -5.74 -1.36 9.27
C GLU A 85 -6.50 -1.31 10.60
N ARG A 86 -5.79 -1.40 11.73
CA ARG A 86 -6.42 -1.30 13.05
C ARG A 86 -7.01 0.07 13.31
N ILE A 87 -6.33 1.15 12.94
CA ILE A 87 -6.86 2.52 13.03
C ILE A 87 -8.14 2.62 12.19
N LYS A 88 -8.11 2.10 10.96
CA LYS A 88 -9.27 2.09 10.07
C LYS A 88 -10.47 1.31 10.60
N THR A 89 -10.25 0.26 11.40
CA THR A 89 -11.33 -0.50 12.06
C THR A 89 -11.86 0.19 13.32
N MET A 90 -11.06 1.04 13.97
CA MET A 90 -11.44 1.79 15.16
C MET A 90 -12.14 3.12 14.87
N LEU A 91 -11.95 3.65 13.65
CA LEU A 91 -12.72 4.74 13.09
C LEU A 91 -14.00 4.18 12.51
#